data_AF-A0A085NU14-F1
#
_entry.id   AF-A0A085NU14-F1
#
_cell.length_a   1.000
_cell.length_b   1.000
_cell.length_c   1.000
_cell.angle_alpha   90.00
_cell.angle_beta   90.00
_cell.angle_gamma   90.00
#
_symmetry.space_group_name_H-M   'P 1'
#
loop_
_entity.id
_entity.type
_entity.pdbx_description
1 polymer ?
#
loop_
_entity_poly.entity_id
_entity_poly.type
_entity_poly.pdbx_seq_one_letter_code
_entity_poly.pdbx_strand_id
1 'polypeptide(L)'
;MMFLDLQRLLTCARVQLLSVRFAKRRGVKALRLAKEAKLGKKPMRKAPAADKNQRRVSSTSTKLSVALRHPARFEPNPELLAEPFDDVWYEPSYLPVAYSVAEAVRLHRQLQHPTMLNNPSAFVRLRLDLNMQLERKVLHVSPDSLLSNKVHLQNKYVPETTGLIAMPYPFAHGNKRTILAFAKDPNLQILASDAGAEITGGVELVKKILKGTVRIDDVDYSVCHLDMGTEVNPLRGLMKKKFPSRKMGAIGTDIVALVKHFISGIAFELKQDVLNPAWGVSECVIGKLDMPVEHLEANLKTYVERVFGLRDPPKRTFIDRAVMTVIPGAEYYVIDLGPFLPELPEEEEESDTSAQT
;
A
#
# COMPACT_ATOMS: atom_id res chain seq x y z
N MET A 1 49.49 -4.42 53.31
CA MET A 1 48.59 -3.24 53.35
C MET A 1 49.39 -1.97 53.02
N MET A 2 49.61 -1.64 51.74
CA MET A 2 50.21 -0.35 51.31
C MET A 2 49.76 0.09 49.90
N PHE A 3 48.65 -0.45 49.37
CA PHE A 3 48.15 -0.08 48.02
C PHE A 3 46.78 0.62 48.01
N LEU A 4 46.13 0.81 49.17
CA LEU A 4 44.82 1.52 49.24
C LEU A 4 44.93 3.04 49.48
N ASP A 5 46.10 3.57 49.89
CA ASP A 5 46.23 5.00 50.22
C ASP A 5 46.56 5.91 49.02
N LEU A 6 47.15 5.37 47.94
CA LEU A 6 47.51 6.18 46.77
C LEU A 6 46.30 6.63 45.94
N GLN A 7 45.26 5.79 45.86
CA GLN A 7 44.01 6.12 45.14
C GLN A 7 43.19 7.21 45.85
N ARG A 8 43.20 7.26 47.20
CA ARG A 8 42.50 8.29 47.96
C ARG A 8 43.14 9.68 47.82
N LEU A 9 44.46 9.76 47.75
CA LEU A 9 45.20 11.01 47.51
C LEU A 9 44.96 11.59 46.11
N LEU A 10 44.88 10.74 45.07
CA LEU A 10 44.59 11.14 43.69
C LEU A 10 43.16 11.68 43.49
N THR A 11 42.17 11.16 44.23
CA THR A 11 40.81 11.72 44.21
C THR A 11 40.71 13.11 44.84
N CYS A 12 41.48 13.39 45.91
CA CYS A 12 41.41 14.66 46.64
C CYS A 12 42.00 15.82 45.82
N ALA A 13 43.13 15.60 45.14
CA ALA A 13 43.76 16.59 44.26
C ALA A 13 42.88 16.98 43.06
N ARG A 14 42.09 16.02 42.54
CA ARG A 14 41.19 16.24 41.39
C ARG A 14 39.98 17.10 41.74
N VAL A 15 39.48 17.00 42.97
CA VAL A 15 38.37 17.83 43.49
C VAL A 15 38.83 19.29 43.72
N GLN A 16 40.05 19.50 44.21
CA GLN A 16 40.61 20.85 44.41
C GLN A 16 40.86 21.58 43.08
N LEU A 17 41.33 20.90 42.03
CA LEU A 17 41.48 21.50 40.71
C LEU A 17 40.14 21.85 40.04
N LEU A 18 39.09 21.07 40.30
CA LEU A 18 37.74 21.36 39.84
C LEU A 18 37.16 22.60 40.54
N SER A 19 37.32 22.73 41.87
CA SER A 19 36.78 23.89 42.61
C SER A 19 37.41 25.22 42.17
N VAL A 20 38.73 25.25 41.90
CA VAL A 20 39.44 26.44 41.40
C VAL A 20 38.99 26.81 39.97
N ARG A 21 38.76 25.81 39.09
CA ARG A 21 38.22 26.05 37.74
C ARG A 21 36.76 26.54 37.76
N PHE A 22 35.95 26.05 38.69
CA PHE A 22 34.58 26.52 38.91
C PHE A 22 34.53 27.95 39.47
N ALA A 23 35.45 28.31 40.38
CA ALA A 23 35.57 29.67 40.92
C ALA A 23 35.94 30.70 39.83
N LYS A 24 36.92 30.37 38.95
CA LYS A 24 37.25 31.22 37.79
C LYS A 24 36.08 31.39 36.80
N ARG A 25 35.26 30.36 36.57
CA ARG A 25 34.09 30.44 35.68
C ARG A 25 32.93 31.25 36.26
N ARG A 26 32.71 31.22 37.58
CA ARG A 26 31.71 32.05 38.25
C ARG A 26 32.05 33.53 38.20
N GLY A 27 33.32 33.88 38.41
CA GLY A 27 33.81 35.27 38.30
C GLY A 27 33.57 35.87 36.90
N VAL A 28 33.88 35.12 35.85
CA VAL A 28 33.68 35.57 34.45
C VAL A 28 32.19 35.72 34.10
N LYS A 29 31.32 34.83 34.59
CA LYS A 29 29.87 34.92 34.36
C LYS A 29 29.25 36.12 35.08
N ALA A 30 29.71 36.43 36.30
CA ALA A 30 29.26 37.61 37.05
C ALA A 30 29.72 38.92 36.37
N LEU A 31 30.95 38.97 35.85
CA LEU A 31 31.48 40.11 35.11
C LEU A 31 30.72 40.36 33.80
N ARG A 32 30.32 39.28 33.11
CA ARG A 32 29.48 39.36 31.90
C ARG A 32 28.05 39.84 32.21
N LEU A 33 27.43 39.32 33.27
CA LEU A 33 26.10 39.78 33.74
C LEU A 33 26.12 41.24 34.21
N ALA A 34 27.18 41.69 34.88
CA ALA A 34 27.34 43.09 35.27
C ALA A 34 27.57 44.01 34.05
N LYS A 35 28.28 43.53 33.02
CA LYS A 35 28.46 44.24 31.75
C LYS A 35 27.14 44.31 30.95
N GLU A 36 26.37 43.22 30.91
CA GLU A 36 25.05 43.17 30.28
C GLU A 36 24.02 44.06 31.01
N ALA A 37 24.09 44.17 32.34
CA ALA A 37 23.27 45.07 33.14
C ALA A 37 23.61 46.57 32.91
N LYS A 38 24.91 46.92 32.79
CA LYS A 38 25.34 48.28 32.42
C LYS A 38 24.94 48.69 31.00
N LEU A 39 24.75 47.73 30.11
CA LEU A 39 24.32 47.94 28.71
C LEU A 39 22.80 48.01 28.52
N GLY A 40 22.00 48.02 29.59
CA GLY A 40 20.56 48.32 29.53
C GLY A 40 19.70 47.31 28.76
N LYS A 41 20.20 46.11 28.44
CA LYS A 41 19.43 45.08 27.74
C LYS A 41 18.56 44.29 28.74
N LYS A 42 17.27 44.63 28.85
CA LYS A 42 16.30 43.86 29.63
C LYS A 42 16.17 42.43 29.04
N PRO A 43 16.21 41.36 29.86
CA PRO A 43 15.97 40.01 29.37
C PRO A 43 14.48 39.82 29.05
N MET A 44 14.15 39.48 27.81
CA MET A 44 12.80 39.10 27.40
C MET A 44 12.32 37.90 28.23
N ARG A 45 11.27 38.10 29.03
CA ARG A 45 10.49 37.00 29.60
C ARG A 45 9.87 36.22 28.43
N LYS A 46 10.30 34.97 28.20
CA LYS A 46 9.59 34.05 27.31
C LYS A 46 8.24 33.74 27.96
N ALA A 47 7.15 34.10 27.27
CA ALA A 47 5.80 33.73 27.67
C ALA A 47 5.65 32.20 27.73
N PRO A 48 4.81 31.64 28.62
CA PRO A 48 4.57 30.20 28.66
C PRO A 48 3.93 29.76 27.34
N ALA A 49 4.48 28.69 26.76
CA ALA A 49 3.96 28.10 25.53
C ALA A 49 2.55 27.56 25.80
N ALA A 50 1.55 28.22 25.21
CA ALA A 50 0.21 27.68 25.14
C ALA A 50 0.24 26.33 24.42
N ASP A 51 -0.35 25.32 25.05
CA ASP A 51 -0.46 23.96 24.57
C ASP A 51 -1.30 23.91 23.28
N LYS A 52 -0.63 24.07 22.14
CA LYS A 52 -1.21 24.04 20.78
C LYS A 52 -1.05 22.66 20.12
N ASN A 53 -0.85 21.60 20.89
CA ASN A 53 -0.51 20.29 20.34
C ASN A 53 -1.70 19.35 20.08
N GLN A 54 -2.94 19.74 20.36
CA GLN A 54 -4.10 18.85 20.18
C GLN A 54 -4.96 19.12 18.93
N ARG A 55 -4.67 20.13 18.10
CA ARG A 55 -5.48 20.45 16.90
C ARG A 55 -4.74 20.49 15.57
N ARG A 56 -3.54 19.92 15.53
CA ARG A 56 -2.80 19.70 14.27
C ARG A 56 -2.38 18.24 14.14
N VAL A 57 -3.35 17.32 14.12
CA VAL A 57 -3.18 16.11 13.29
C VAL A 57 -3.27 16.61 11.85
N SER A 58 -2.13 17.10 11.41
CA SER A 58 -1.91 18.01 10.30
C SER A 58 -2.36 17.43 8.97
N SER A 59 -2.82 18.26 8.04
CA SER A 59 -3.10 17.91 6.63
C SER A 59 -1.99 17.12 5.92
N THR A 60 -0.78 17.10 6.49
CA THR A 60 0.34 16.25 6.08
C THR A 60 0.10 14.76 6.34
N SER A 61 -0.53 14.38 7.45
CA SER A 61 -0.81 12.99 7.84
C SER A 61 -1.77 12.30 6.86
N THR A 62 -2.84 13.00 6.46
CA THR A 62 -3.84 12.52 5.48
C THR A 62 -3.29 12.38 4.06
N LYS A 63 -2.23 13.11 3.72
CA LYS A 63 -1.54 12.96 2.42
C LYS A 63 -0.61 11.74 2.41
N LEU A 64 0.04 11.48 3.55
CA LEU A 64 1.02 10.40 3.73
C LEU A 64 0.35 9.04 3.85
N SER A 65 -0.76 8.95 4.58
CA SER A 65 -1.58 7.73 4.62
C SER A 65 -2.40 7.60 3.35
N VAL A 66 -2.32 6.44 2.71
CA VAL A 66 -3.15 6.04 1.58
C VAL A 66 -4.56 5.72 2.06
N ALA A 67 -4.69 5.11 3.24
CA ALA A 67 -5.97 4.71 3.81
C ALA A 67 -6.89 5.92 4.13
N LEU A 68 -6.32 7.05 4.57
CA LEU A 68 -7.10 8.27 4.90
C LEU A 68 -7.39 9.15 3.67
N ARG A 69 -6.90 8.79 2.48
CA ARG A 69 -7.28 9.50 1.24
C ARG A 69 -8.74 9.24 0.95
N HIS A 70 -9.42 10.23 0.37
CA HIS A 70 -10.81 10.10 -0.04
C HIS A 70 -11.01 8.93 -1.02
N PRO A 71 -12.00 8.02 -0.80
CA PRO A 71 -12.84 7.91 0.40
C PRO A 71 -12.05 7.37 1.60
N ALA A 72 -12.12 8.05 2.74
CA ALA A 72 -11.36 7.64 3.93
C ALA A 72 -11.78 6.23 4.36
N ARG A 73 -10.81 5.42 4.80
CA ARG A 73 -11.06 4.09 5.38
C ARG A 73 -12.11 4.19 6.47
N PHE A 74 -13.10 3.29 6.44
CA PHE A 74 -14.10 3.21 7.49
C PHE A 74 -13.52 2.43 8.66
N GLU A 75 -13.55 3.03 9.84
CA GLU A 75 -13.24 2.37 11.10
C GLU A 75 -14.58 2.13 11.82
N PRO A 76 -15.03 0.88 11.98
CA PRO A 76 -16.29 0.59 12.65
C PRO A 76 -16.17 0.99 14.11
N ASN A 77 -16.90 2.03 14.52
CA ASN A 77 -17.09 2.37 15.92
C ASN A 77 -18.22 1.50 16.49
N PRO A 78 -18.03 0.78 17.62
CA PRO A 78 -19.07 -0.05 18.23
C PRO A 78 -20.36 0.70 18.59
N GLU A 79 -20.31 2.02 18.69
CA GLU A 79 -21.48 2.87 18.98
C GLU A 79 -22.35 3.19 17.76
N LEU A 80 -21.94 2.77 16.55
CA LEU A 80 -22.70 3.02 15.33
C LEU A 80 -23.97 2.15 15.28
N LEU A 81 -25.08 2.80 14.93
CA LEU A 81 -26.37 2.15 14.75
C LEU A 81 -26.45 1.47 13.38
N ALA A 82 -27.15 0.34 13.29
CA ALA A 82 -27.24 -0.43 12.05
C ALA A 82 -28.13 0.25 10.99
N GLU A 83 -29.37 0.55 11.35
CA GLU A 83 -30.34 1.16 10.45
C GLU A 83 -30.95 2.41 11.09
N PRO A 84 -31.23 3.46 10.30
CA PRO A 84 -31.90 4.65 10.78
C PRO A 84 -33.32 4.32 11.22
N PHE A 85 -33.67 4.76 12.43
CA PHE A 85 -35.02 4.59 12.98
C PHE A 85 -36.03 5.57 12.38
N ASP A 86 -35.59 6.81 12.12
CA ASP A 86 -36.40 7.90 11.56
C ASP A 86 -36.05 8.19 10.10
N ASP A 87 -36.97 8.83 9.37
CA ASP A 87 -36.78 9.30 7.99
C ASP A 87 -35.68 10.36 7.84
N VAL A 88 -35.35 11.06 8.93
CA VAL A 88 -34.27 12.06 8.99
C VAL A 88 -33.29 11.64 10.06
N TRP A 89 -32.08 11.32 9.62
CA TRP A 89 -31.03 10.84 10.53
C TRP A 89 -29.69 11.51 10.23
N TYR A 90 -28.80 11.42 11.21
CA TYR A 90 -27.44 11.90 11.08
C TYR A 90 -26.54 10.79 10.54
N GLU A 91 -26.21 10.84 9.24
CA GLU A 91 -25.46 9.79 8.53
C GLU A 91 -24.21 9.25 9.27
N PRO A 92 -23.32 10.07 9.87
CA PRO A 92 -22.12 9.56 10.53
C PRO A 92 -22.37 8.73 11.80
N SER A 93 -23.59 8.74 12.36
CA SER A 93 -23.97 7.91 13.51
C SER A 93 -24.37 6.48 13.12
N TYR A 94 -24.46 6.17 11.83
CA TYR A 94 -24.92 4.88 11.33
C TYR A 94 -23.83 4.15 10.55
N LEU A 95 -23.99 2.84 10.43
CA LEU A 95 -23.17 2.04 9.55
C LEU A 95 -23.43 2.45 8.08
N PRO A 96 -22.39 2.53 7.24
CA PRO A 96 -22.56 2.81 5.82
C PRO A 96 -23.46 1.77 5.16
N VAL A 97 -24.44 2.23 4.40
CA VAL A 97 -25.33 1.34 3.64
C VAL A 97 -24.51 0.61 2.58
N ALA A 98 -24.59 -0.72 2.59
CA ALA A 98 -24.01 -1.57 1.56
C ALA A 98 -25.01 -1.71 0.40
N TYR A 99 -24.54 -1.42 -0.81
CA TYR A 99 -25.33 -1.49 -2.04
C TYR A 99 -24.95 -2.73 -2.85
N SER A 100 -25.90 -3.26 -3.61
CA SER A 100 -25.57 -4.20 -4.69
C SER A 100 -24.82 -3.48 -5.82
N VAL A 101 -24.08 -4.24 -6.64
CA VAL A 101 -23.38 -3.68 -7.81
C VAL A 101 -24.37 -3.01 -8.76
N ALA A 102 -25.51 -3.65 -9.01
CA ALA A 102 -26.56 -3.11 -9.86
C ALA A 102 -27.12 -1.77 -9.36
N GLU A 103 -27.41 -1.65 -8.07
CA GLU A 103 -27.91 -0.41 -7.48
C GLU A 103 -26.87 0.70 -7.52
N ALA A 104 -25.62 0.40 -7.14
CA ALA A 104 -24.55 1.38 -7.14
C ALA A 104 -24.24 1.86 -8.57
N VAL A 105 -24.29 0.98 -9.58
CA VAL A 105 -24.17 1.38 -11.00
C VAL A 105 -25.35 2.25 -11.43
N ARG A 106 -26.58 1.92 -11.02
CA ARG A 106 -27.77 2.73 -11.30
C ARG A 106 -27.64 4.14 -10.72
N LEU A 107 -27.21 4.27 -9.47
CA LEU A 107 -27.01 5.56 -8.79
C LEU A 107 -25.92 6.38 -9.50
N HIS A 108 -24.80 5.75 -9.86
CA HIS A 108 -23.74 6.41 -10.63
C HIS A 108 -24.22 6.87 -12.01
N ARG A 109 -25.06 6.08 -12.71
CA ARG A 109 -25.67 6.48 -13.99
C ARG A 109 -26.57 7.69 -13.85
N GLN A 110 -27.36 7.77 -12.78
CA GLN A 110 -28.20 8.92 -12.49
C GLN A 110 -27.37 10.18 -12.23
N LEU A 111 -26.28 10.05 -11.46
CA LEU A 111 -25.37 11.16 -11.18
C LEU A 111 -24.65 11.65 -12.44
N GLN A 112 -24.22 10.72 -13.31
CA GLN A 112 -23.48 11.02 -14.53
C GLN A 112 -24.38 11.34 -15.75
N HIS A 113 -25.68 11.51 -15.52
CA HIS A 113 -26.64 11.86 -16.56
C HIS A 113 -26.22 13.15 -17.30
N PRO A 114 -26.50 13.29 -18.60
CA PRO A 114 -26.15 14.48 -19.40
C PRO A 114 -26.61 15.82 -18.81
N THR A 115 -27.70 15.82 -18.03
CA THR A 115 -28.22 17.02 -17.36
C THR A 115 -27.52 17.35 -16.04
N MET A 116 -26.72 16.43 -15.50
CA MET A 116 -26.02 16.54 -14.22
C MET A 116 -24.52 16.73 -14.48
N LEU A 117 -23.71 15.67 -14.32
CA LEU A 117 -22.25 15.73 -14.52
C LEU A 117 -21.81 15.49 -15.97
N ASN A 118 -22.72 15.03 -16.84
CA ASN A 118 -22.50 14.84 -18.27
C ASN A 118 -21.27 13.97 -18.62
N ASN A 119 -21.20 12.78 -18.04
CA ASN A 119 -20.18 11.79 -18.40
C ASN A 119 -20.74 10.35 -18.42
N PRO A 120 -21.56 10.00 -19.42
CA PRO A 120 -22.22 8.70 -19.47
C PRO A 120 -21.25 7.52 -19.67
N SER A 121 -20.05 7.75 -20.23
CA SER A 121 -19.02 6.72 -20.47
C SER A 121 -17.86 6.79 -19.48
N ALA A 122 -18.12 7.29 -18.27
CA ALA A 122 -17.10 7.44 -17.23
C ALA A 122 -16.50 6.10 -16.79
N PHE A 123 -15.27 6.12 -16.27
CA PHE A 123 -14.60 4.92 -15.77
C PHE A 123 -15.07 4.59 -14.36
N VAL A 124 -15.40 3.31 -14.13
CA VAL A 124 -15.79 2.78 -12.82
C VAL A 124 -14.55 2.20 -12.16
N ARG A 125 -14.13 2.79 -11.04
CA ARG A 125 -13.01 2.35 -10.20
C ARG A 125 -13.54 1.65 -8.96
N LEU A 126 -12.96 0.51 -8.64
CA LEU A 126 -13.15 -0.17 -7.37
C LEU A 126 -11.92 0.04 -6.49
N ARG A 127 -12.16 0.49 -5.26
CA ARG A 127 -11.17 0.58 -4.19
C ARG A 127 -11.51 -0.47 -3.13
N LEU A 128 -10.54 -1.29 -2.80
CA LEU A 128 -10.61 -2.28 -1.73
C LEU A 128 -9.75 -1.79 -0.57
N ASP A 129 -10.34 -1.67 0.61
CA ASP A 129 -9.58 -1.50 1.85
C ASP A 129 -9.29 -2.88 2.43
N LEU A 130 -8.01 -3.13 2.69
CA LEU A 130 -7.50 -4.46 3.00
C LEU A 130 -6.85 -4.48 4.39
N ASN A 131 -6.94 -5.62 5.06
CA ASN A 131 -6.18 -5.91 6.27
C ASN A 131 -4.92 -6.69 5.88
N MET A 132 -3.78 -6.02 5.96
CA MET A 132 -2.49 -6.56 5.52
C MET A 132 -1.81 -7.43 6.58
N GLN A 133 -2.40 -7.56 7.78
CA GLN A 133 -1.82 -8.33 8.87
C GLN A 133 -1.85 -9.84 8.56
N LEU A 134 -0.67 -10.44 8.49
CA LEU A 134 -0.50 -11.89 8.48
C LEU A 134 -0.29 -12.40 9.92
N GLU A 135 -0.44 -13.71 10.10
CA GLU A 135 -0.17 -14.35 11.38
C GLU A 135 1.26 -14.07 11.85
N ARG A 136 1.37 -13.77 13.14
CA ARG A 136 2.64 -13.42 13.76
C ARG A 136 3.49 -14.68 13.83
N LYS A 137 4.64 -14.68 13.15
CA LYS A 137 5.59 -15.78 13.28
C LYS A 137 6.29 -15.68 14.63
N VAL A 138 6.18 -16.74 15.43
CA VAL A 138 6.99 -16.91 16.65
C VAL A 138 8.44 -17.11 16.22
N LEU A 139 9.32 -16.16 16.55
CA LEU A 139 10.73 -16.24 16.17
C LEU A 139 11.52 -17.11 17.15
N HIS A 140 11.42 -16.81 18.44
CA HIS A 140 12.08 -17.57 19.50
C HIS A 140 11.24 -17.53 20.78
N VAL A 141 11.15 -18.68 21.44
CA VAL A 141 10.66 -18.81 22.81
C VAL A 141 11.90 -18.89 23.68
N SER A 142 12.21 -17.81 24.41
CA SER A 142 13.23 -17.86 25.45
C SER A 142 12.62 -18.54 26.67
N PRO A 143 13.14 -19.69 27.14
CA PRO A 143 12.75 -20.22 28.44
C PRO A 143 13.40 -19.33 29.50
N ASP A 144 12.74 -18.25 29.89
CA ASP A 144 13.18 -17.44 31.02
C ASP A 144 12.39 -17.79 32.27
N SER A 145 13.13 -17.92 33.36
CA SER A 145 12.74 -18.54 34.62
C SER A 145 11.44 -17.94 35.20
N LEU A 146 10.44 -18.83 35.38
CA LEU A 146 9.36 -18.77 36.37
C LEU A 146 8.20 -17.77 36.26
N LEU A 147 8.12 -16.75 35.40
CA LEU A 147 6.93 -15.87 35.46
C LEU A 147 6.32 -15.26 34.18
N SER A 148 6.89 -15.39 32.98
CA SER A 148 6.15 -15.15 31.73
C SER A 148 6.98 -15.56 30.52
N ASN A 149 6.41 -16.39 29.64
CA ASN A 149 7.03 -16.70 28.36
C ASN A 149 6.98 -15.44 27.47
N LYS A 150 8.09 -14.70 27.38
CA LYS A 150 8.18 -13.53 26.50
C LYS A 150 8.45 -13.98 25.07
N VAL A 151 7.37 -14.16 24.31
CA VAL A 151 7.44 -14.54 22.90
C VAL A 151 7.80 -13.31 22.05
N HIS A 152 8.93 -13.37 21.35
CA HIS A 152 9.28 -12.34 20.35
C HIS A 152 8.50 -12.63 19.06
N LEU A 153 7.43 -11.86 18.85
CA LEU A 153 6.53 -11.98 17.70
C LEU A 153 6.86 -10.92 16.64
N GLN A 154 7.20 -11.36 15.43
CA GLN A 154 7.35 -10.45 14.29
C GLN A 154 6.04 -10.35 13.52
N ASN A 155 5.55 -9.12 13.32
CA ASN A 155 4.41 -8.86 12.45
C ASN A 155 4.88 -9.03 11.00
N LYS A 156 4.21 -9.92 10.27
CA LYS A 156 4.41 -10.09 8.84
C LYS A 156 3.25 -9.39 8.12
N TYR A 157 3.55 -8.71 7.03
CA TYR A 157 2.54 -8.02 6.21
C TYR A 157 2.59 -8.54 4.78
N VAL A 158 1.44 -8.50 4.10
CA VAL A 158 1.36 -8.84 2.67
C VAL A 158 2.19 -7.81 1.88
N PRO A 159 3.18 -8.21 1.06
CA PRO A 159 4.05 -7.25 0.37
C PRO A 159 3.27 -6.39 -0.64
N GLU A 160 3.71 -5.15 -0.83
CA GLU A 160 3.22 -4.31 -1.92
C GLU A 160 3.39 -5.02 -3.26
N THR A 161 2.32 -5.02 -4.04
CA THR A 161 2.27 -5.78 -5.29
C THR A 161 1.60 -4.93 -6.35
N THR A 162 2.30 -4.75 -7.47
CA THR A 162 1.70 -4.24 -8.71
C THR A 162 1.50 -5.43 -9.64
N GLY A 163 0.31 -5.54 -10.22
CA GLY A 163 0.00 -6.62 -11.12
C GLY A 163 -0.92 -6.18 -12.25
N LEU A 164 -1.13 -7.10 -13.19
CA LEU A 164 -2.07 -6.93 -14.28
C LEU A 164 -3.12 -8.03 -14.21
N ILE A 165 -4.36 -7.68 -14.53
CA ILE A 165 -5.51 -8.57 -14.51
C ILE A 165 -6.14 -8.59 -15.90
N ALA A 166 -6.21 -9.77 -16.52
CA ALA A 166 -7.10 -9.96 -17.65
C ALA A 166 -8.53 -10.04 -17.15
N MET A 167 -9.32 -9.03 -17.51
CA MET A 167 -10.76 -9.05 -17.25
C MET A 167 -11.46 -9.93 -18.30
N PRO A 168 -12.50 -10.70 -17.90
CA PRO A 168 -13.32 -11.46 -18.84
C PRO A 168 -13.94 -10.58 -19.93
N TYR A 169 -14.41 -9.39 -19.55
CA TYR A 169 -14.96 -8.39 -20.45
C TYR A 169 -14.01 -7.20 -20.58
N PRO A 170 -13.09 -7.21 -21.58
CA PRO A 170 -12.13 -6.15 -21.76
C PRO A 170 -12.81 -4.85 -22.22
N PHE A 171 -12.26 -3.72 -21.79
CA PHE A 171 -12.70 -2.40 -22.21
C PHE A 171 -11.50 -1.49 -22.52
N ALA A 172 -11.75 -0.46 -23.32
CA ALA A 172 -10.73 0.51 -23.68
C ALA A 172 -10.40 1.41 -22.47
N HIS A 173 -9.29 1.13 -21.81
CA HIS A 173 -8.79 1.87 -20.65
C HIS A 173 -7.95 3.11 -21.04
N GLY A 174 -7.77 3.38 -22.34
CA GLY A 174 -7.13 4.60 -22.86
C GLY A 174 -5.61 4.66 -22.77
N ASN A 175 -4.96 3.68 -22.14
CA ASN A 175 -3.50 3.65 -22.03
C ASN A 175 -2.91 2.91 -23.23
N LYS A 176 -2.15 3.61 -24.07
CA LYS A 176 -1.28 2.98 -25.06
C LYS A 176 -0.05 2.45 -24.33
N ARG A 177 0.17 1.14 -24.38
CA ARG A 177 1.30 0.49 -23.72
C ARG A 177 2.28 0.00 -24.75
N THR A 178 3.55 0.30 -24.54
CA THR A 178 4.64 -0.20 -25.36
C THR A 178 5.11 -1.55 -24.77
N ILE A 179 5.02 -2.61 -25.58
CA ILE A 179 5.31 -3.97 -25.14
C ILE A 179 6.55 -4.50 -25.86
N LEU A 180 7.51 -4.96 -25.06
CA LEU A 180 8.74 -5.60 -25.51
C LEU A 180 8.62 -7.12 -25.36
N ALA A 181 8.69 -7.86 -26.47
CA ALA A 181 8.56 -9.32 -26.44
C ALA A 181 9.89 -10.02 -26.77
N PHE A 182 10.32 -10.91 -25.88
CA PHE A 182 11.53 -11.72 -26.05
C PHE A 182 11.19 -13.13 -26.49
N ALA A 183 11.69 -13.54 -27.66
CA ALA A 183 11.57 -14.91 -28.16
C ALA A 183 12.82 -15.30 -28.94
N LYS A 184 13.23 -16.57 -28.83
CA LYS A 184 14.43 -17.09 -29.51
C LYS A 184 14.13 -17.46 -30.96
N ASP A 185 13.02 -18.15 -31.18
CA ASP A 185 12.54 -18.54 -32.51
C ASP A 185 12.05 -17.30 -33.28
N PRO A 186 12.56 -17.04 -34.50
CA PRO A 186 12.04 -16.01 -35.39
C PRO A 186 10.53 -16.10 -35.64
N ASN A 187 9.95 -17.29 -35.70
CA ASN A 187 8.51 -17.44 -35.92
C ASN A 187 7.69 -16.85 -34.77
N LEU A 188 8.11 -17.11 -33.52
CA LEU A 188 7.46 -16.56 -32.34
C LEU A 188 7.64 -15.03 -32.24
N GLN A 189 8.72 -14.49 -32.78
CA GLN A 189 8.91 -13.04 -32.86
C GLN A 189 7.90 -12.39 -33.82
N ILE A 190 7.69 -13.00 -35.00
CA ILE A 190 6.68 -12.53 -35.96
C ILE A 190 5.28 -12.60 -35.34
N LEU A 191 4.93 -13.73 -34.72
CA LEU A 191 3.63 -13.90 -34.04
C LEU A 191 3.42 -12.87 -32.92
N ALA A 192 4.46 -12.54 -32.17
CA ALA A 192 4.38 -11.51 -31.13
C ALA A 192 4.18 -10.10 -31.73
N SER A 193 4.84 -9.81 -32.86
CA SER A 193 4.67 -8.54 -33.57
C SER A 193 3.25 -8.41 -34.12
N ASP A 194 2.73 -9.47 -34.75
CA ASP A 194 1.35 -9.54 -35.24
C ASP A 194 0.31 -9.42 -34.12
N ALA A 195 0.65 -9.91 -32.92
CA ALA A 195 -0.20 -9.77 -31.73
C ALA A 195 -0.24 -8.35 -31.15
N GLY A 196 0.60 -7.43 -31.63
CA GLY A 196 0.66 -6.04 -31.20
C GLY A 196 1.85 -5.68 -30.30
N ALA A 197 2.90 -6.49 -30.25
CA ALA A 197 4.15 -6.09 -29.61
C ALA A 197 4.92 -5.10 -30.52
N GLU A 198 5.34 -3.96 -29.95
CA GLU A 198 6.01 -2.90 -30.70
C GLU A 198 7.47 -3.27 -31.03
N ILE A 199 8.12 -3.96 -30.09
CA ILE A 199 9.52 -4.39 -30.25
C ILE A 199 9.61 -5.87 -29.92
N THR A 200 10.07 -6.66 -30.89
CA THR A 200 10.29 -8.10 -30.75
C THR A 200 11.75 -8.43 -31.01
N GLY A 201 12.32 -9.38 -30.25
CA GLY A 201 13.66 -9.87 -30.57
C GLY A 201 14.19 -10.94 -29.63
N GLY A 202 15.24 -11.63 -30.06
CA GLY A 202 15.94 -12.65 -29.29
C GLY A 202 17.20 -12.12 -28.60
N VAL A 203 18.27 -12.93 -28.62
CA VAL A 203 19.59 -12.63 -28.02
C VAL A 203 20.20 -11.31 -28.49
N GLU A 204 19.96 -10.91 -29.73
CA GLU A 204 20.54 -9.70 -30.31
C GLU A 204 19.97 -8.44 -29.65
N LEU A 205 18.66 -8.46 -29.37
CA LEU A 205 17.97 -7.37 -28.71
C LEU A 205 18.47 -7.21 -27.27
N VAL A 206 18.68 -8.32 -26.55
CA VAL A 206 19.29 -8.32 -25.21
C VAL A 206 20.66 -7.63 -25.23
N LYS A 207 21.53 -7.95 -26.21
CA LYS A 207 22.84 -7.30 -26.36
C LYS A 207 22.74 -5.81 -26.69
N LYS A 208 21.79 -5.41 -27.53
CA LYS A 208 21.52 -3.99 -27.87
C LYS A 208 21.05 -3.19 -26.64
N ILE A 209 20.21 -3.80 -25.81
CA ILE A 209 19.72 -3.21 -24.55
C ILE A 209 20.86 -3.06 -23.55
N LEU A 210 21.72 -4.08 -23.40
CA LEU A 210 22.91 -4.00 -22.52
C LEU A 210 23.90 -2.91 -22.95
N LYS A 211 24.04 -2.69 -24.26
CA LYS A 211 24.87 -1.60 -24.82
C LYS A 211 24.22 -0.22 -24.71
N GLY A 212 22.95 -0.13 -24.28
CA GLY A 212 22.21 1.13 -24.15
C GLY A 212 21.73 1.73 -25.47
N THR A 213 21.67 0.94 -26.55
CA THR A 213 21.17 1.42 -27.85
C THR A 213 19.66 1.61 -27.85
N VAL A 214 18.93 0.81 -27.08
CA VAL A 214 17.46 0.87 -26.95
C VAL A 214 17.11 1.60 -25.65
N ARG A 215 16.24 2.61 -25.73
CA ARG A 215 15.73 3.34 -24.58
C ARG A 215 14.68 2.49 -23.87
N ILE A 216 15.00 2.02 -22.66
CA ILE A 216 14.10 1.20 -21.84
C ILE A 216 13.06 2.06 -21.13
N ASP A 217 13.33 3.37 -21.01
CA ASP A 217 12.44 4.32 -20.35
C ASP A 217 11.08 4.41 -21.04
N ASP A 218 11.05 4.24 -22.37
CA ASP A 218 9.85 4.31 -23.20
C ASP A 218 9.06 3.00 -23.23
N VAL A 219 9.61 1.90 -22.69
CA VAL A 219 8.96 0.58 -22.62
C VAL A 219 8.15 0.46 -21.34
N ASP A 220 6.86 0.15 -21.42
CA ASP A 220 6.02 -0.04 -20.21
C ASP A 220 6.15 -1.45 -19.65
N TYR A 221 5.94 -2.46 -20.50
CA TYR A 221 5.94 -3.87 -20.11
C TYR A 221 6.86 -4.70 -20.99
N SER A 222 7.41 -5.76 -20.41
CA SER A 222 8.15 -6.77 -21.16
C SER A 222 7.61 -8.16 -20.89
N VAL A 223 7.59 -8.97 -21.95
CA VAL A 223 7.09 -10.34 -22.01
C VAL A 223 8.22 -11.22 -22.53
N CYS A 224 8.33 -12.44 -21.99
CA CYS A 224 9.40 -13.35 -22.35
C CYS A 224 8.87 -14.77 -22.58
N HIS A 225 9.24 -15.37 -23.71
CA HIS A 225 9.03 -16.79 -23.96
C HIS A 225 9.94 -17.63 -23.05
N LEU A 226 9.49 -18.83 -22.67
CA LEU A 226 10.21 -19.70 -21.73
C LEU A 226 11.66 -19.99 -22.19
N ASP A 227 11.89 -20.11 -23.50
CA ASP A 227 13.21 -20.39 -24.09
C ASP A 227 14.24 -19.28 -23.86
N MET A 228 13.78 -18.04 -23.71
CA MET A 228 14.64 -16.84 -23.52
C MET A 228 14.88 -16.53 -22.04
N GLY A 229 14.28 -17.28 -21.11
CA GLY A 229 14.29 -16.96 -19.69
C GLY A 229 15.68 -16.86 -19.06
N THR A 230 16.65 -17.66 -19.52
CA THR A 230 18.05 -17.62 -19.03
C THR A 230 18.82 -16.43 -19.58
N GLU A 231 18.62 -16.13 -20.87
CA GLU A 231 19.35 -15.10 -21.63
C GLU A 231 18.91 -13.68 -21.24
N VAL A 232 17.69 -13.50 -20.73
CA VAL A 232 17.15 -12.19 -20.29
C VAL A 232 17.64 -11.80 -18.89
N ASN A 233 18.15 -12.71 -18.07
CA ASN A 233 18.58 -12.44 -16.69
C ASN A 233 19.57 -11.26 -16.51
N PRO A 234 20.56 -11.04 -17.39
CA PRO A 234 21.47 -9.89 -17.29
C PRO A 234 20.74 -8.53 -17.33
N LEU A 235 19.55 -8.45 -17.93
CA LEU A 235 18.76 -7.23 -18.02
C LEU A 235 18.08 -6.84 -16.70
N ARG A 236 18.06 -7.73 -15.69
CA ARG A 236 17.36 -7.52 -14.42
C ARG A 236 17.77 -6.23 -13.71
N GLY A 237 19.08 -5.94 -13.67
CA GLY A 237 19.60 -4.73 -13.01
C GLY A 237 19.19 -3.43 -13.71
N LEU A 238 19.01 -3.49 -15.04
CA LEU A 238 18.72 -2.34 -15.88
C LEU A 238 17.21 -2.06 -15.96
N MET A 239 16.40 -3.10 -16.17
CA MET A 239 14.94 -2.97 -16.32
C MET A 239 14.20 -2.85 -14.98
N LYS A 240 14.81 -3.24 -13.84
CA LYS A 240 14.25 -3.18 -12.48
C LYS A 240 12.79 -3.68 -12.41
N LYS A 241 11.81 -2.77 -12.32
CA LYS A 241 10.37 -3.07 -12.23
C LYS A 241 9.77 -3.55 -13.56
N LYS A 242 10.36 -3.18 -14.70
CA LYS A 242 9.91 -3.54 -16.05
C LYS A 242 10.37 -4.94 -16.48
N PHE A 243 11.20 -5.60 -15.67
CA PHE A 243 11.74 -6.93 -15.95
C PHE A 243 10.62 -7.98 -15.98
N PRO A 244 10.62 -8.92 -16.95
CA PRO A 244 9.58 -9.94 -17.03
C PRO A 244 9.74 -10.90 -15.85
N SER A 245 8.74 -10.95 -14.97
CA SER A 245 8.74 -11.79 -13.77
C SER A 245 7.67 -12.87 -13.87
N ARG A 246 7.98 -14.08 -13.39
CA ARG A 246 6.99 -15.16 -13.24
C ARG A 246 5.84 -14.74 -12.33
N LYS A 247 6.11 -13.94 -11.29
CA LYS A 247 5.08 -13.42 -10.37
C LYS A 247 4.07 -12.50 -11.06
N MET A 248 4.55 -11.75 -12.06
CA MET A 248 3.70 -10.87 -12.88
C MET A 248 2.99 -11.64 -14.01
N GLY A 249 3.31 -12.93 -14.20
CA GLY A 249 2.79 -13.70 -15.33
C GLY A 249 3.40 -13.30 -16.68
N ALA A 250 4.55 -12.61 -16.69
CA ALA A 250 5.18 -12.12 -17.91
C ALA A 250 6.06 -13.15 -18.63
N ILE A 251 6.13 -14.39 -18.12
CA ILE A 251 6.91 -15.49 -18.68
C ILE A 251 6.00 -16.68 -18.91
N GLY A 252 5.97 -17.19 -20.14
CA GLY A 252 5.15 -18.35 -20.50
C GLY A 252 5.52 -18.93 -21.86
N THR A 253 4.77 -19.95 -22.28
CA THR A 253 4.96 -20.67 -23.54
C THR A 253 4.18 -20.05 -24.71
N ASP A 254 3.02 -19.46 -24.45
CA ASP A 254 2.24 -18.77 -25.47
C ASP A 254 2.51 -17.27 -25.43
N ILE A 255 3.35 -16.79 -26.35
CA ILE A 255 3.70 -15.37 -26.43
C ILE A 255 2.53 -14.50 -26.92
N VAL A 256 1.63 -15.05 -27.75
CA VAL A 256 0.51 -14.30 -28.33
C VAL A 256 -0.53 -14.02 -27.25
N ALA A 257 -0.87 -15.03 -26.45
CA ALA A 257 -1.78 -14.85 -25.32
C ALA A 257 -1.21 -13.88 -24.28
N LEU A 258 0.10 -13.96 -24.00
CA LEU A 258 0.76 -13.03 -23.08
C LEU A 258 0.72 -11.59 -23.60
N VAL A 259 1.09 -11.34 -24.86
CA VAL A 259 1.05 -9.98 -25.43
C VAL A 259 -0.38 -9.43 -25.35
N LYS A 260 -1.39 -10.20 -25.74
CA LYS A 260 -2.81 -9.79 -25.61
C LYS A 260 -3.20 -9.49 -24.17
N HIS A 261 -2.76 -10.31 -23.21
CA HIS A 261 -2.99 -10.08 -21.79
C HIS A 261 -2.37 -8.76 -21.31
N PHE A 262 -1.16 -8.41 -21.76
CA PHE A 262 -0.52 -7.14 -21.39
C PHE A 262 -1.12 -5.92 -22.09
N ILE A 263 -1.68 -6.10 -23.29
CA ILE A 263 -2.43 -5.05 -24.01
C ILE A 263 -3.77 -4.80 -23.33
N SER A 264 -4.59 -5.82 -23.11
CA SER A 264 -5.96 -5.67 -22.57
C SER A 264 -6.02 -5.56 -21.06
N GLY A 265 -5.01 -6.10 -20.37
CA GLY A 265 -5.04 -6.27 -18.94
C GLY A 265 -5.07 -4.95 -18.18
N ILE A 266 -5.65 -4.97 -17.00
CA ILE A 266 -5.86 -3.79 -16.18
C ILE A 266 -4.84 -3.82 -15.05
N ALA A 267 -4.14 -2.70 -14.90
CA ALA A 267 -3.19 -2.53 -13.81
C ALA A 267 -3.94 -2.32 -12.50
N PHE A 268 -3.54 -3.08 -11.49
CA PHE A 268 -3.93 -2.84 -10.11
C PHE A 268 -2.68 -2.71 -9.26
N GLU A 269 -2.79 -1.91 -8.21
CA GLU A 269 -1.71 -1.70 -7.26
C GLU A 269 -2.23 -1.99 -5.86
N LEU A 270 -1.47 -2.79 -5.12
CA LEU A 270 -1.64 -3.02 -3.69
C LEU A 270 -0.60 -2.19 -2.95
N LYS A 271 -1.06 -1.11 -2.32
CA LYS A 271 -0.21 -0.20 -1.54
C LYS A 271 -0.44 -0.40 -0.07
N GLN A 272 0.64 -0.51 0.70
CA GLN A 272 0.57 -0.46 2.15
C GLN A 272 0.47 1.00 2.60
N ASP A 273 -0.19 1.21 3.73
CA ASP A 273 -0.22 2.51 4.34
C ASP A 273 1.12 2.83 5.03
N VAL A 274 1.60 4.07 4.85
CA VAL A 274 2.89 4.50 5.38
C VAL A 274 2.85 4.68 6.90
N LEU A 275 1.70 5.09 7.45
CA LEU A 275 1.55 5.30 8.89
C LEU A 275 1.24 3.99 9.60
N ASN A 276 0.33 3.20 9.02
CA ASN A 276 -0.15 1.95 9.60
C ASN A 276 0.03 0.78 8.61
N PRO A 277 1.14 0.02 8.67
CA PRO A 277 1.42 -1.09 7.75
C PRO A 277 0.38 -2.23 7.78
N ALA A 278 -0.48 -2.26 8.81
CA ALA A 278 -1.63 -3.16 8.90
C ALA A 278 -2.72 -2.83 7.86
N TRP A 279 -2.76 -1.61 7.35
CA TRP A 279 -3.73 -1.17 6.37
C TRP A 279 -3.15 -1.23 4.96
N GLY A 280 -3.95 -1.76 4.04
CA GLY A 280 -3.66 -1.77 2.62
C GLY A 280 -4.81 -1.15 1.85
N VAL A 281 -4.50 -0.58 0.70
CA VAL A 281 -5.48 -0.13 -0.28
C VAL A 281 -5.11 -0.72 -1.63
N SER A 282 -6.11 -1.31 -2.30
CA SER A 282 -5.98 -1.72 -3.69
C SER A 282 -7.00 -1.02 -4.58
N GLU A 283 -6.51 -0.40 -5.66
CA GLU A 283 -7.36 0.31 -6.61
C GLU A 283 -7.23 -0.33 -8.01
N CYS A 284 -8.38 -0.50 -8.67
CA CYS A 284 -8.46 -1.02 -10.04
C CYS A 284 -9.67 -0.41 -10.77
N VAL A 285 -9.55 -0.20 -12.08
CA VAL A 285 -10.69 0.21 -12.92
C VAL A 285 -11.36 -1.06 -13.45
N ILE A 286 -12.63 -1.28 -13.13
CA ILE A 286 -13.33 -2.52 -13.48
C ILE A 286 -14.10 -2.44 -14.80
N GLY A 287 -14.37 -1.23 -15.27
CA GLY A 287 -15.15 -1.03 -16.49
C GLY A 287 -15.48 0.42 -16.76
N LYS A 288 -16.37 0.62 -17.72
CA LYS A 288 -17.03 1.89 -18.02
C LYS A 288 -18.49 1.82 -17.63
N LEU A 289 -19.09 2.98 -17.37
CA LEU A 289 -20.48 3.08 -16.91
C LEU A 289 -21.51 2.72 -17.99
N ASP A 290 -21.11 2.76 -19.26
CA ASP A 290 -21.88 2.34 -20.44
C ASP A 290 -22.01 0.82 -20.58
N MET A 291 -21.15 0.04 -19.92
CA MET A 291 -21.18 -1.42 -19.96
C MET A 291 -22.38 -1.99 -19.22
N PRO A 292 -22.94 -3.15 -19.64
CA PRO A 292 -24.01 -3.79 -18.90
C PRO A 292 -23.53 -4.24 -17.51
N VAL A 293 -24.47 -4.28 -16.56
CA VAL A 293 -24.18 -4.56 -15.15
C VAL A 293 -23.53 -5.94 -14.97
N GLU A 294 -24.02 -6.95 -15.70
CA GLU A 294 -23.50 -8.32 -15.66
C GLU A 294 -22.00 -8.41 -16.01
N HIS A 295 -21.55 -7.59 -16.98
CA HIS A 295 -20.12 -7.54 -17.35
C HIS A 295 -19.29 -6.87 -16.27
N LEU A 296 -19.82 -5.84 -15.61
CA LEU A 296 -19.16 -5.18 -14.49
C LEU A 296 -19.05 -6.10 -13.28
N GLU A 297 -20.09 -6.87 -12.99
CA GLU A 297 -20.11 -7.88 -11.91
C GLU A 297 -19.09 -8.98 -12.17
N ALA A 298 -19.02 -9.51 -13.39
CA ALA A 298 -18.03 -10.51 -13.76
C ALA A 298 -16.58 -9.97 -13.63
N ASN A 299 -16.33 -8.75 -14.08
CA ASN A 299 -15.02 -8.10 -13.94
C ASN A 299 -14.67 -7.83 -12.47
N LEU A 300 -15.66 -7.42 -11.65
CA LEU A 300 -15.49 -7.22 -10.21
C LEU A 300 -15.13 -8.53 -9.52
N LYS A 301 -15.81 -9.64 -9.86
CA LYS A 301 -15.50 -10.97 -9.33
C LYS A 301 -14.05 -11.36 -9.59
N THR A 302 -13.58 -11.25 -10.84
CA THR A 302 -12.19 -11.57 -11.20
C THR A 302 -11.18 -10.69 -10.46
N TYR A 303 -11.50 -9.42 -10.23
CA TYR A 303 -10.65 -8.53 -9.45
C TYR A 303 -10.57 -8.95 -7.98
N VAL A 304 -11.71 -9.24 -7.34
CA VAL A 304 -11.79 -9.68 -5.94
C VAL A 304 -11.04 -11.00 -5.75
N GLU A 305 -11.26 -11.99 -6.61
CA GLU A 305 -10.55 -13.27 -6.59
C GLU A 305 -9.03 -13.08 -6.73
N ARG A 306 -8.60 -12.21 -7.64
CA ARG A 306 -7.17 -11.94 -7.83
C ARG A 306 -6.54 -11.34 -6.58
N VAL A 307 -7.20 -10.35 -5.96
CA VAL A 307 -6.70 -9.70 -4.76
C VAL A 307 -6.71 -10.67 -3.59
N PHE A 308 -7.77 -11.47 -3.44
CA PHE A 308 -7.89 -12.49 -2.41
C PHE A 308 -6.73 -13.50 -2.44
N GLY A 309 -6.34 -13.95 -3.64
CA GLY A 309 -5.21 -14.86 -3.84
C GLY A 309 -3.81 -14.27 -3.60
N LEU A 310 -3.68 -12.97 -3.28
CA LEU A 310 -2.39 -12.38 -2.90
C LEU A 310 -2.02 -12.65 -1.44
N ARG A 311 -3.01 -13.01 -0.61
CA ARG A 311 -2.80 -13.38 0.79
C ARG A 311 -2.64 -14.89 0.90
N ASP A 312 -1.59 -15.31 1.61
CA ASP A 312 -1.30 -16.70 1.93
C ASP A 312 -1.04 -16.83 3.44
N PRO A 313 -1.88 -17.55 4.23
CA PRO A 313 -3.12 -18.24 3.83
C PRO A 313 -4.27 -17.27 3.53
N PRO A 314 -5.22 -17.65 2.65
CA PRO A 314 -6.37 -16.82 2.34
C PRO A 314 -7.31 -16.74 3.55
N LYS A 315 -7.75 -15.54 3.91
CA LYS A 315 -8.71 -15.32 5.00
C LYS A 315 -9.79 -14.36 4.54
N ARG A 316 -11.05 -14.63 4.94
CA ARG A 316 -12.20 -13.79 4.60
C ARG A 316 -12.03 -12.35 5.09
N THR A 317 -11.37 -12.18 6.25
CA THR A 317 -11.02 -10.89 6.87
C THR A 317 -9.91 -10.12 6.13
N PHE A 318 -9.47 -10.58 4.96
CA PHE A 318 -8.49 -9.84 4.17
C PHE A 318 -9.06 -8.57 3.54
N ILE A 319 -10.32 -8.61 3.10
CA ILE A 319 -10.99 -7.50 2.46
C ILE A 319 -12.02 -6.94 3.45
N ASP A 320 -11.74 -5.75 3.98
CA ASP A 320 -12.62 -5.12 4.99
C ASP A 320 -13.78 -4.38 4.34
N ARG A 321 -13.52 -3.70 3.21
CA ARG A 321 -14.51 -2.87 2.53
C ARG A 321 -14.21 -2.76 1.03
N ALA A 322 -15.25 -2.84 0.19
CA ALA A 322 -15.20 -2.41 -1.20
C ALA A 322 -15.96 -1.12 -1.40
N VAL A 323 -15.35 -0.21 -2.15
CA VAL A 323 -15.92 1.09 -2.48
C VAL A 323 -15.86 1.31 -3.98
N MET A 324 -17.01 1.58 -4.59
CA MET A 324 -17.13 1.91 -6.01
C MET A 324 -17.21 3.41 -6.22
N THR A 325 -16.32 3.93 -7.06
CA THR A 325 -16.21 5.35 -7.41
C THR A 325 -16.16 5.50 -8.92
N VAL A 326 -16.71 6.59 -9.45
CA VAL A 326 -16.61 6.93 -10.87
C VAL A 326 -15.60 8.05 -11.09
N ILE A 327 -14.80 7.96 -12.16
CA ILE A 327 -13.79 8.96 -12.52
C ILE A 327 -14.27 9.74 -13.76
N PRO A 328 -14.35 11.09 -13.71
CA PRO A 328 -14.08 11.98 -12.57
C PRO A 328 -15.33 12.11 -11.67
N GLY A 329 -15.17 11.90 -10.37
CA GLY A 329 -16.25 11.96 -9.39
C GLY A 329 -15.71 11.73 -7.98
N ALA A 330 -16.32 12.40 -7.00
CA ALA A 330 -16.00 12.23 -5.58
C ALA A 330 -16.98 11.26 -4.89
N GLU A 331 -18.18 11.09 -5.44
CA GLU A 331 -19.20 10.20 -4.88
C GLU A 331 -18.77 8.75 -4.92
N TYR A 332 -19.08 8.03 -3.84
CA TYR A 332 -18.72 6.64 -3.70
C TYR A 332 -19.83 5.86 -3.00
N TYR A 333 -19.97 4.59 -3.36
CA TYR A 333 -20.92 3.67 -2.75
C TYR A 333 -20.18 2.45 -2.22
N VAL A 334 -20.52 2.02 -1.01
CA VAL A 334 -19.99 0.78 -0.43
C VAL A 334 -20.71 -0.39 -1.08
N ILE A 335 -19.96 -1.38 -1.54
CA ILE A 335 -20.50 -2.54 -2.25
C ILE A 335 -20.51 -3.75 -1.30
N ASP A 336 -21.61 -4.49 -1.30
CA ASP A 336 -21.64 -5.79 -0.65
C ASP A 336 -20.80 -6.82 -1.43
N LEU A 337 -19.79 -7.37 -0.76
CA LEU A 337 -18.87 -8.35 -1.32
C LEU A 337 -19.27 -9.80 -1.03
N GLY A 338 -20.26 -10.04 -0.17
CA GLY A 338 -20.68 -11.39 0.22
C GLY A 338 -20.79 -12.38 -0.95
N PRO A 339 -21.47 -12.03 -2.06
CA PRO A 339 -21.64 -12.92 -3.21
C PRO A 339 -20.37 -13.20 -4.05
N PHE A 340 -19.32 -12.38 -3.90
CA PHE A 340 -18.13 -12.42 -4.76
C PHE A 340 -16.90 -13.00 -4.08
N LEU A 341 -16.97 -13.24 -2.76
CA LEU A 341 -15.88 -13.85 -2.01
C LEU A 341 -15.87 -15.36 -2.24
N PRO A 342 -14.70 -15.97 -2.50
CA PRO A 342 -14.60 -17.42 -2.60
C PRO A 342 -14.92 -18.06 -1.23
N GLU A 343 -15.64 -19.18 -1.26
CA GLU A 343 -15.88 -20.01 -0.09
C GLU A 343 -14.55 -20.56 0.41
N LEU A 344 -14.19 -20.22 1.64
CA LEU A 344 -13.08 -20.87 2.32
C LEU A 344 -13.57 -22.19 2.91
N PRO A 345 -12.76 -23.26 2.88
CA PRO A 345 -13.05 -24.41 3.73
C PRO A 345 -13.14 -23.93 5.17
N GLU A 346 -14.21 -24.31 5.87
CA GLU A 346 -14.37 -24.05 7.30
C GLU A 346 -13.18 -24.73 8.02
N GLU A 347 -12.15 -23.97 8.38
CA GLU A 347 -11.25 -24.40 9.43
C GLU A 347 -12.10 -24.42 10.69
N GLU A 348 -12.36 -25.62 11.23
CA GLU A 348 -12.99 -25.83 12.53
C GLU A 348 -12.32 -24.87 13.52
N GLU A 349 -13.03 -23.80 13.89
CA GLU A 349 -12.64 -23.00 15.03
C GLU A 349 -12.71 -23.95 16.22
N GLU A 350 -11.56 -24.49 16.64
CA GLU A 350 -11.38 -25.09 17.96
C GLU A 350 -11.78 -24.00 18.96
N SER A 351 -13.06 -24.01 19.32
CA SER A 351 -13.60 -23.23 20.40
C SER A 351 -12.83 -23.63 21.64
N ASP A 352 -11.94 -22.73 22.10
CA ASP A 352 -11.42 -22.67 23.45
C ASP A 352 -12.61 -22.60 24.42
N THR A 353 -13.21 -23.76 24.66
CA THR A 353 -14.17 -23.95 25.73
C THR A 353 -13.30 -24.16 26.95
N SER A 354 -12.97 -23.07 27.63
CA SER A 354 -12.56 -23.07 29.02
C SER A 354 -13.67 -23.76 29.84
N ALA A 355 -13.64 -25.09 29.91
CA ALA A 355 -14.44 -25.85 30.84
C ALA A 355 -13.81 -25.67 32.22
N GLN A 356 -14.41 -24.75 32.98
CA GLN A 356 -14.37 -24.74 34.43
C GLN A 356 -14.66 -26.16 34.95
N THR A 357 -13.81 -26.69 35.82
CA THR A 357 -14.21 -27.65 36.84
C THR A 357 -13.42 -27.37 38.10
#